data_AF-A0A7S2JBW4-F1
#
_entry.id   AF-A0A7S2JBW4-F1
#
_cell.length_a   1.000
_cell.length_b   1.000
_cell.length_c   1.000
_cell.angle_alpha   90.00
_cell.angle_beta   90.00
_cell.angle_gamma   90.00
#
_symmetry.space_group_name_H-M   'P 1'
#
loop_
_entity.id
_entity.type
_entity.pdbx_description
1 polymer ?
#
loop_
_entity_poly.entity_id
_entity_poly.type
_entity_poly.pdbx_seq_one_letter_code
_entity_poly.pdbx_strand_id
1 'polypeptide(L)'
;RVSSCSMTAAGLGGRQGPPRIRVFEEGRRRQVCVMLARLPPVEATVEAVAEMDDVKLNKDQVELLLANAPPAEELASLRSAAAEHEHDVEAPRWDDAEAFVLRLSEVPSYALRLQVWAFENSFDERFEIFHSAAMEV
;
A
#
# COMPACT_ATOMS: atom_id res chain seq x y z
N ARG A 1 16.58 5.36 -2.70
CA ARG A 1 17.06 3.95 -2.69
C ARG A 1 15.88 3.11 -3.12
N VAL A 2 15.97 2.46 -4.29
CA VAL A 2 14.88 1.67 -4.86
C VAL A 2 14.68 0.44 -3.96
N SER A 3 13.52 0.33 -3.31
CA SER A 3 13.17 -0.90 -2.59
C SER A 3 13.01 -1.99 -3.64
N SER A 4 13.88 -3.00 -3.59
CA SER A 4 14.01 -4.05 -4.60
C SER A 4 12.87 -5.07 -4.47
N CYS A 5 11.64 -4.64 -4.78
CA CYS A 5 10.51 -5.55 -5.03
C CYS A 5 10.97 -6.51 -6.13
N SER A 6 11.33 -7.73 -5.74
CA SER A 6 12.03 -8.69 -6.59
C SER A 6 11.04 -9.24 -7.62
N MET A 7 10.79 -8.47 -8.67
CA MET A 7 9.99 -8.88 -9.83
C MET A 7 10.73 -10.01 -10.53
N THR A 8 10.45 -11.25 -10.12
CA THR A 8 11.08 -12.42 -10.72
C THR A 8 10.34 -12.70 -12.02
N ALA A 9 10.86 -12.18 -13.12
CA ALA A 9 10.46 -12.60 -14.45
C ALA A 9 10.83 -14.08 -14.61
N ALA A 10 9.86 -14.90 -15.05
CA ALA A 10 10.09 -16.28 -15.44
C ALA A 10 11.13 -16.32 -16.58
N GLY A 11 12.35 -16.73 -16.26
CA GLY A 11 13.43 -16.84 -17.24
C GLY A 11 14.81 -17.03 -16.60
N LEU A 12 15.23 -18.29 -16.49
CA LEU A 12 16.63 -18.75 -16.42
C LEU A 12 17.50 -18.24 -15.24
N GLY A 13 17.62 -19.09 -14.22
CA GLY A 13 18.85 -19.32 -13.44
C GLY A 13 19.46 -18.15 -12.67
N GLY A 14 19.19 -18.05 -11.36
CA GLY A 14 19.99 -17.21 -10.45
C GLY A 14 19.41 -17.06 -9.05
N ARG A 15 20.07 -17.70 -8.06
CA ARG A 15 19.98 -17.52 -6.59
C ARG A 15 18.58 -17.28 -6.03
N GLN A 16 17.90 -18.36 -5.66
CA GLN A 16 16.80 -18.30 -4.70
C GLN A 16 17.39 -17.77 -3.38
N GLY A 17 16.98 -16.57 -2.97
CA GLY A 17 17.20 -16.09 -1.61
C GLY A 17 16.52 -17.01 -0.59
N PRO A 18 16.69 -16.76 0.73
CA PRO A 18 15.96 -17.52 1.74
C PRO A 18 14.46 -17.53 1.43
N PRO A 19 13.74 -18.61 1.75
CA PRO A 19 12.31 -18.72 1.50
C PRO A 19 11.59 -17.49 2.07
N ARG A 20 10.63 -16.96 1.31
CA ARG A 20 9.84 -15.79 1.70
C ARG A 20 8.38 -16.15 1.87
N ILE A 21 7.75 -15.62 2.93
CA ILE A 21 6.32 -15.80 3.17
C ILE A 21 5.56 -15.00 2.12
N ARG A 22 4.63 -15.69 1.44
CA ARG A 22 3.84 -15.17 0.32
C ARG A 22 2.40 -15.63 0.49
N VAL A 23 1.50 -14.66 0.54
CA VAL A 23 0.06 -14.90 0.74
C VAL A 23 -0.75 -14.43 -0.46
N PHE A 24 -0.32 -13.33 -1.09
CA PHE A 24 -1.00 -12.83 -2.28
C PHE A 24 -0.78 -13.72 -3.49
N GLU A 25 -1.80 -13.83 -4.34
CA GLU A 25 -1.64 -14.34 -5.70
C GLU A 25 -0.65 -13.47 -6.50
N GLU A 26 0.01 -14.08 -7.49
CA GLU A 26 1.11 -13.42 -8.23
C GLU A 26 0.68 -12.09 -8.88
N GLY A 27 -0.51 -12.05 -9.47
CA GLY A 27 -1.05 -10.83 -10.09
C GLY A 27 -1.25 -9.69 -9.09
N ARG A 28 -1.84 -10.01 -7.93
CA ARG A 28 -2.08 -9.04 -6.84
C ARG A 28 -0.76 -8.55 -6.26
N ARG A 29 0.20 -9.46 -6.02
CA ARG A 29 1.54 -9.10 -5.53
C ARG A 29 2.25 -8.15 -6.49
N ARG A 30 2.18 -8.43 -7.79
CA ARG A 30 2.78 -7.57 -8.83
C ARG A 30 2.16 -6.17 -8.83
N GLN A 31 0.84 -6.06 -8.67
CA GLN A 31 0.15 -4.79 -8.56
C GLN A 31 0.67 -3.97 -7.37
N VAL A 32 0.79 -4.59 -6.18
CA VAL A 32 1.34 -3.94 -4.98
C VAL A 32 2.80 -3.53 -5.20
N CYS A 33 3.63 -4.37 -5.81
CA CYS A 33 5.02 -4.02 -6.11
C CYS A 33 5.14 -2.83 -7.09
N VAL A 34 4.29 -2.77 -8.11
CA VAL A 34 4.26 -1.63 -9.05
C VAL A 34 3.84 -0.34 -8.34
N MET A 35 2.87 -0.41 -7.44
CA MET A 35 2.51 0.71 -6.57
C MET A 35 3.70 1.13 -5.71
N LEU A 36 4.35 0.20 -5.01
CA LEU A 36 5.51 0.47 -4.15
C LEU A 36 6.65 1.18 -4.88
N ALA A 37 6.88 0.86 -6.16
CA ALA A 37 7.89 1.53 -6.97
C ALA A 37 7.62 3.04 -7.20
N ARG A 38 6.37 3.49 -7.00
CA ARG A 38 5.93 4.88 -7.17
C ARG A 38 5.78 5.64 -5.85
N LEU A 39 5.97 4.95 -4.71
CA LEU A 39 5.81 5.51 -3.38
C LEU A 39 7.17 5.89 -2.78
N PRO A 40 7.18 6.78 -1.78
CA PRO A 40 8.34 6.95 -0.90
C PRO A 40 8.71 5.63 -0.20
N PRO A 41 9.84 5.59 0.54
CA PRO A 41 10.18 4.44 1.38
C PRO A 41 9.01 4.03 2.30
N VAL A 42 8.90 2.73 2.60
CA VAL A 42 7.76 2.17 3.36
C VAL A 42 7.50 2.92 4.66
N GLU A 43 8.52 3.14 5.49
CA GLU A 43 8.36 3.86 6.76
C GLU A 43 7.88 5.30 6.56
N ALA A 44 8.40 6.01 5.55
CA ALA A 44 7.96 7.37 5.24
C ALA A 44 6.51 7.39 4.74
N THR A 45 6.10 6.37 3.97
CA THR A 45 4.72 6.24 3.48
C THR A 45 3.76 5.97 4.63
N VAL A 46 4.11 5.04 5.52
CA VAL A 46 3.28 4.64 6.67
C VAL A 46 3.12 5.80 7.65
N GLU A 47 4.20 6.53 7.93
CA GLU A 47 4.17 7.75 8.74
C GLU A 47 3.31 8.83 8.09
N ALA A 48 3.47 9.08 6.79
CA ALA A 48 2.67 10.06 6.06
C ALA A 48 1.17 9.71 6.06
N VAL A 49 0.81 8.43 5.98
CA VAL A 49 -0.60 7.99 6.13
C VAL A 49 -1.12 8.17 7.55
N ALA A 50 -0.28 7.95 8.57
CA ALA A 50 -0.65 8.17 9.96
C ALA A 50 -0.92 9.65 10.29
N GLU A 51 -0.15 10.55 9.70
CA GLU A 51 -0.23 12.00 9.94
C GLU A 51 -1.01 12.78 8.85
N MET A 52 -1.43 12.12 7.76
CA MET A 52 -2.02 12.78 6.57
C MET A 52 -1.12 13.92 6.05
N ASP A 53 0.16 13.63 5.86
CA ASP A 53 1.21 14.60 5.52
C ASP A 53 1.31 14.86 4.01
N ASP A 54 0.75 15.99 3.56
CA ASP A 54 0.76 16.46 2.15
C ASP A 54 2.16 16.78 1.59
N VAL A 55 3.17 16.94 2.46
CA VAL A 55 4.55 17.18 2.03
C VAL A 55 5.24 15.87 1.65
N LYS A 56 4.88 14.77 2.32
CA LYS A 56 5.49 13.45 2.11
C LYS A 56 4.77 12.62 1.06
N LEU A 57 3.46 12.75 0.92
CA LEU A 57 2.66 12.09 -0.12
C LEU A 57 1.81 13.11 -0.87
N ASN A 58 1.88 13.07 -2.20
CA ASN A 58 1.05 13.91 -3.04
C ASN A 58 -0.33 13.26 -3.34
N LYS A 59 -1.27 14.06 -3.86
CA LYS A 59 -2.63 13.62 -4.25
C LYS A 59 -2.63 12.33 -5.07
N ASP A 60 -1.81 12.24 -6.13
CA ASP A 60 -1.74 11.05 -6.99
C ASP A 60 -1.29 9.79 -6.24
N GLN A 61 -0.37 9.93 -5.28
CA GLN A 61 0.12 8.83 -4.45
C GLN A 61 -0.93 8.40 -3.42
N VAL A 62 -1.70 9.34 -2.86
CA VAL A 62 -2.83 9.04 -1.97
C VAL A 62 -3.93 8.30 -2.72
N GLU A 63 -4.30 8.76 -3.92
CA GLU A 63 -5.27 8.09 -4.78
C GLU A 63 -4.78 6.68 -5.20
N LEU A 64 -3.49 6.55 -5.53
CA LEU A 64 -2.88 5.27 -5.85
C LEU A 64 -2.94 4.29 -4.66
N LEU A 65 -2.64 4.75 -3.45
CA LEU A 65 -2.75 3.96 -2.22
C LEU A 65 -4.19 3.54 -1.96
N LEU A 66 -5.14 4.48 -2.10
CA LEU A 66 -6.56 4.21 -1.91
C LEU A 66 -7.08 3.16 -2.91
N ALA A 67 -6.72 3.29 -4.19
CA ALA A 67 -7.12 2.35 -5.24
C ALA A 67 -6.52 0.93 -5.05
N ASN A 68 -5.44 0.82 -4.29
CA ASN A 68 -4.78 -0.46 -3.99
C ASN A 68 -5.00 -0.92 -2.54
N ALA A 69 -5.81 -0.21 -1.75
CA ALA A 69 -6.09 -0.56 -0.37
C ALA A 69 -6.60 -2.02 -0.32
N PRO A 70 -5.96 -2.89 0.48
CA PRO A 70 -6.33 -4.30 0.54
C PRO A 70 -7.74 -4.45 1.12
N PRO A 71 -8.60 -5.29 0.52
CA PRO A 71 -9.89 -5.63 1.10
C PRO A 71 -9.72 -6.36 2.43
N ALA A 72 -10.81 -6.43 3.20
CA ALA A 72 -10.81 -7.05 4.52
C ALA A 72 -10.41 -8.54 4.47
N GLU A 73 -10.78 -9.27 3.41
CA GLU A 73 -10.38 -10.67 3.24
C GLU A 73 -8.85 -10.84 3.10
N GLU A 74 -8.21 -9.99 2.30
CA GLU A 74 -6.76 -10.02 2.07
C GLU A 74 -5.99 -9.74 3.36
N LEU A 75 -6.46 -8.76 4.14
CA LEU A 75 -5.89 -8.46 5.46
C LEU A 75 -6.09 -9.60 6.44
N ALA A 76 -7.24 -10.27 6.43
CA ALA A 76 -7.50 -11.40 7.30
C ALA A 76 -6.56 -12.58 6.98
N SER A 77 -6.37 -12.89 5.70
CA SER A 77 -5.43 -13.93 5.26
C SER A 77 -3.98 -13.60 5.67
N LEU A 78 -3.55 -12.35 5.49
CA LEU A 78 -2.21 -11.92 5.93
C LEU A 78 -2.02 -12.03 7.45
N ARG A 79 -3.02 -11.62 8.23
CA ARG A 79 -2.96 -11.70 9.69
C ARG A 79 -2.96 -13.14 10.19
N SER A 80 -3.72 -14.04 9.56
CA SER A 80 -3.66 -15.48 9.88
C SER A 80 -2.26 -16.03 9.64
N ALA A 81 -1.70 -15.76 8.46
CA ALA A 81 -0.34 -16.18 8.14
C ALA A 81 0.69 -15.54 9.10
N ALA A 82 0.51 -14.30 9.54
CA ALA A 82 1.37 -13.68 10.55
C ALA A 82 1.30 -14.37 11.91
N ALA A 83 0.10 -14.73 12.38
CA ALA A 83 -0.07 -15.47 13.62
C ALA A 83 0.56 -16.89 13.55
N GLU A 84 0.48 -17.55 12.40
CA GLU A 84 1.08 -18.88 12.18
C GLU A 84 2.61 -18.86 12.31
N HIS A 85 3.26 -17.77 11.89
CA HIS A 85 4.72 -17.63 11.88
C HIS A 85 5.25 -16.78 13.06
N GLU A 86 4.39 -16.28 13.96
CA GLU A 86 4.76 -15.37 15.06
C GLU A 86 5.76 -16.00 16.06
N HIS A 87 5.70 -17.33 16.22
CA HIS A 87 6.53 -18.08 17.17
C HIS A 87 7.70 -18.84 16.52
N ASP A 88 7.86 -18.75 15.21
CA ASP A 88 8.96 -19.43 14.52
C ASP A 88 10.27 -18.66 14.69
N VAL A 89 11.20 -19.22 15.45
CA VAL A 89 12.55 -18.65 15.72
C VAL A 89 13.36 -18.48 14.42
N GLU A 90 13.03 -19.25 13.39
CA GLU A 90 13.60 -19.20 12.04
C GLU A 90 12.57 -18.78 10.97
N ALA A 91 11.56 -17.99 11.37
CA ALA A 91 10.49 -17.58 10.46
C ALA A 91 11.07 -16.96 9.16
N PRO A 92 10.63 -17.44 7.98
CA PRO A 92 11.04 -16.86 6.72
C PRO A 92 10.64 -15.39 6.64
N ARG A 93 11.43 -14.56 5.95
CA ARG A 93 11.11 -13.13 5.79
C ARG A 93 9.88 -12.98 4.91
N TRP A 94 9.01 -12.01 5.22
CA TRP A 94 7.94 -11.62 4.32
C TRP A 94 8.47 -11.12 2.98
N ASP A 95 7.72 -11.41 1.92
CA ASP A 95 7.92 -10.74 0.63
C ASP A 95 7.49 -9.26 0.74
N ASP A 96 8.03 -8.39 -0.12
CA ASP A 96 8.02 -6.95 0.10
C ASP A 96 6.58 -6.37 0.03
N ALA A 97 5.73 -6.95 -0.81
CA ALA A 97 4.33 -6.56 -0.94
C ALA A 97 3.53 -6.90 0.33
N GLU A 98 3.67 -8.12 0.82
CA GLU A 98 3.03 -8.61 2.04
C GLU A 98 3.52 -7.83 3.26
N ALA A 99 4.83 -7.59 3.38
CA ALA A 99 5.43 -6.81 4.44
C ALA A 99 4.88 -5.37 4.47
N PHE A 100 4.77 -4.73 3.31
CA PHE A 100 4.20 -3.39 3.20
C PHE A 100 2.74 -3.36 3.65
N VAL A 101 1.92 -4.30 3.18
CA VAL A 101 0.50 -4.32 3.53
C VAL A 101 0.30 -4.57 5.03
N LEU A 102 1.07 -5.49 5.63
CA LEU A 102 1.06 -5.70 7.07
C LEU A 102 1.38 -4.41 7.81
N ARG A 103 2.47 -3.73 7.43
CA ARG A 103 2.89 -2.47 8.06
C ARG A 103 1.86 -1.35 7.89
N LEU A 104 1.24 -1.23 6.71
CA LEU A 104 0.17 -0.26 6.47
C LEU A 104 -1.06 -0.58 7.35
N SER A 105 -1.37 -1.86 7.55
CA SER A 105 -2.52 -2.29 8.35
C SER A 105 -2.36 -2.04 9.86
N GLU A 106 -1.14 -1.77 10.32
CA GLU A 106 -0.85 -1.36 11.71
C GLU A 106 -1.24 0.11 11.95
N VAL A 107 -1.40 0.92 10.91
CA VAL A 107 -1.89 2.29 11.04
C VAL A 107 -3.39 2.26 11.37
N PRO A 108 -3.83 2.83 12.50
CA PRO A 108 -5.23 2.82 12.89
C PRO A 108 -6.11 3.50 11.83
N SER A 109 -7.12 2.77 11.37
CA SER A 109 -8.10 3.25 10.41
C SER A 109 -7.48 3.80 9.12
N TYR A 110 -6.35 3.25 8.66
CA TYR A 110 -5.63 3.74 7.47
C TYR A 110 -6.53 3.89 6.23
N ALA A 111 -7.47 2.95 6.02
CA ALA A 111 -8.38 3.00 4.87
C ALA A 111 -9.31 4.21 4.93
N LEU A 112 -9.86 4.52 6.11
CA LEU A 112 -10.70 5.70 6.31
C LEU A 112 -9.88 6.98 6.16
N ARG A 113 -8.65 7.02 6.70
CA ARG A 113 -7.73 8.16 6.53
C ARG A 113 -7.46 8.43 5.04
N LEU A 114 -7.13 7.40 4.27
CA LEU A 114 -6.93 7.53 2.82
C LEU A 114 -8.18 8.03 2.09
N GLN A 115 -9.38 7.58 2.49
CA GLN A 115 -10.65 8.06 1.93
C GLN A 115 -10.89 9.54 2.23
N VAL A 116 -10.72 9.95 3.49
CA VAL A 116 -10.90 11.35 3.92
C VAL A 116 -9.85 12.24 3.26
N TRP A 117 -8.61 11.79 3.19
CA TRP A 117 -7.51 12.54 2.59
C TRP A 117 -7.68 12.71 1.08
N ALA A 118 -8.09 11.65 0.37
CA ALA A 118 -8.42 11.75 -1.06
C ALA A 118 -9.62 12.70 -1.29
N PHE A 119 -10.60 12.69 -0.39
CA PHE A 119 -11.71 13.64 -0.44
C PHE A 119 -11.21 15.08 -0.27
N GLU A 120 -10.42 15.38 0.77
CA GLU A 120 -9.84 16.69 1.04
C GLU A 120 -9.03 17.23 -0.16
N ASN A 121 -8.15 16.40 -0.73
CA ASN A 121 -7.34 16.73 -1.91
C ASN A 121 -8.16 17.03 -3.19
N SER A 122 -9.43 16.63 -3.21
CA SER A 122 -10.34 16.84 -4.34
C SER A 122 -11.44 17.86 -4.04
N PHE A 123 -11.50 18.37 -2.81
CA PHE A 123 -12.62 19.18 -2.35
C PHE A 123 -12.68 20.51 -3.09
N ASP A 124 -11.62 21.30 -3.08
CA ASP A 124 -11.61 22.63 -3.69
C ASP A 124 -11.94 22.57 -5.19
N GLU A 125 -11.31 21.66 -5.92
CA GLU A 125 -11.56 21.44 -7.35
C GLU A 125 -13.03 21.11 -7.63
N ARG A 126 -13.61 20.17 -6.86
CA ARG A 126 -15.01 19.78 -7.03
C ARG A 126 -15.95 20.90 -6.60
N PHE A 127 -15.63 21.59 -5.52
CA PHE A 127 -16.42 22.68 -4.98
C PHE A 127 -16.53 23.82 -5.99
N GLU A 128 -15.42 24.24 -6.61
CA GLU A 128 -15.42 25.27 -7.64
C GLU A 128 -16.26 24.87 -8.86
N ILE A 129 -16.17 23.61 -9.32
CA ILE A 129 -17.00 23.11 -10.43
C ILE A 129 -18.49 23.22 -10.09
N PHE A 130 -18.89 22.77 -8.89
CA PHE A 130 -20.29 22.84 -8.48
C PHE A 130 -20.76 24.28 -8.22
N HIS A 131 -19.90 25.11 -7.65
CA HIS A 131 -20.20 26.51 -7.37
C HIS A 131 -20.42 27.32 -8.66
N SER A 132 -19.53 27.16 -9.65
CA SER A 132 -19.67 27.80 -10.97
C SER A 132 -20.99 27.39 -11.64
N ALA A 133 -21.29 26.09 -11.65
CA ALA A 133 -22.53 25.58 -12.25
C ALA A 133 -23.80 26.10 -11.56
N ALA A 134 -23.76 26.32 -10.24
CA ALA A 134 -24.89 26.84 -9.47
C ALA A 134 -25.12 28.36 -9.64
N MET A 135 -24.06 29.12 -9.94
CA MET A 135 -24.13 30.58 -10.13
C MET A 135 -24.43 30.99 -11.58
N GLU A 136 -24.30 30.07 -12.55
CA GLU A 136 -24.66 30.29 -13.96
C GLU A 136 -26.18 30.12 -14.25
N VAL A 137 -27.01 29.90 -13.23
CA VAL A 137 -28.48 29.79 -13.30
C VAL A 137 -29.14 31.05 -12.73
#